data_AF-A0A960IGE3-F1
#
_entry.id   AF-A0A960IGE3-F1
#
_cell.length_a   1.000
_cell.length_b   1.000
_cell.length_c   1.000
_cell.angle_alpha   90.00
_cell.angle_beta   90.00
_cell.angle_gamma   90.00
#
_symmetry.space_group_name_H-M   'P 1'
#
loop_
_entity.id
_entity.type
_entity.pdbx_description
1 polymer ?
#
loop_
_entity_poly.entity_id
_entity_poly.type
_entity_poly.pdbx_seq_one_letter_code
_entity_poly.pdbx_strand_id
1 'polypeptide(L)' 'MSADQPNLHDWGPLVGDLAERRARALGMGGPERVERQRSLGKLPVRERLERFVDPGTFVEYGQLA' A
#
# COMPACT_ATOMS: atom_id res chain seq x y z
N MET A 1 -19.10 32.62 19.00
CA MET A 1 -19.46 31.83 17.80
C MET A 1 -18.25 31.00 17.45
N SER A 2 -18.19 29.74 17.91
CA SER A 2 -17.03 28.87 17.67
C SER A 2 -17.29 28.09 16.37
N ALA A 3 -16.63 28.49 15.29
CA ALA A 3 -16.81 27.95 13.94
C ALA A 3 -15.72 26.92 13.60
N ASP A 4 -15.38 26.04 14.53
CA ASP A 4 -14.33 25.04 14.33
C ASP A 4 -14.67 23.72 15.02
N GLN A 5 -15.81 23.15 14.62
CA GLN A 5 -16.05 21.73 14.86
C GLN A 5 -15.79 21.02 13.53
N PRO A 6 -14.79 20.12 13.45
CA PRO A 6 -14.59 19.34 12.25
C PRO A 6 -15.86 18.53 11.97
N ASN A 7 -16.32 18.58 10.72
CA ASN A 7 -17.46 17.79 10.29
C ASN A 7 -17.08 16.31 10.42
N LEU A 8 -17.56 15.65 11.48
CA LEU A 8 -17.28 14.25 11.80
C LEU A 8 -17.65 13.28 10.66
N HIS A 9 -18.43 13.76 9.69
CA HIS A 9 -18.88 12.99 8.53
C HIS A 9 -18.13 13.30 7.22
N ASP A 10 -17.15 14.22 7.25
CA ASP A 10 -16.26 14.41 6.11
C ASP A 10 -15.11 13.39 6.14
N TRP A 11 -15.35 12.26 5.50
CA TRP A 11 -14.38 11.17 5.36
C TRP A 11 -13.39 11.38 4.22
N GLY A 12 -13.59 12.40 3.37
CA GLY A 12 -12.77 12.60 2.17
C GLY A 12 -11.27 12.63 2.46
N PRO A 13 -10.80 13.45 3.42
CA PRO A 13 -9.39 13.52 3.78
C PRO A 13 -8.83 12.19 4.32
N LEU A 14 -9.60 11.47 5.14
CA LEU A 14 -9.19 10.20 5.73
C LEU A 14 -9.08 9.09 4.67
N VAL A 15 -10.01 9.07 3.71
CA VAL A 15 -9.95 8.16 2.56
C VAL A 15 -8.73 8.47 1.68
N GLY A 16 -8.41 9.76 1.50
CA GLY A 16 -7.21 10.21 0.78
C GLY A 16 -5.92 9.71 1.44
N ASP A 17 -5.74 9.99 2.73
CA ASP A 17 -4.58 9.52 3.50
C ASP A 17 -4.46 7.98 3.48
N LEU A 18 -5.57 7.26 3.60
CA LEU A 18 -5.60 5.81 3.49
C LEU A 18 -5.10 5.33 2.11
N ALA A 19 -5.54 5.96 1.03
CA ALA A 19 -5.12 5.63 -0.32
C ALA A 19 -3.62 5.85 -0.52
N GLU A 20 -3.08 6.97 -0.01
CA GLU A 20 -1.65 7.26 -0.05
C GLU A 20 -0.82 6.23 0.74
N ARG A 21 -1.27 5.84 1.93
CA ARG A 21 -0.59 4.81 2.74
C ARG A 21 -0.55 3.48 2.02
N ARG A 22 -1.65 3.08 1.38
CA ARG A 22 -1.71 1.86 0.55
C ARG A 22 -0.74 1.94 -0.63
N ALA A 23 -0.70 3.07 -1.33
CA ALA A 23 0.24 3.27 -2.44
C ALA A 23 1.71 3.15 -1.98
N ARG A 24 2.06 3.75 -0.84
CA ARG A 24 3.40 3.60 -0.24
C ARG A 24 3.72 2.14 0.11
N ALA A 25 2.80 1.42 0.75
CA ALA A 25 2.99 0.01 1.10
C ALA A 25 3.16 -0.89 -0.14
N LEU A 26 2.41 -0.62 -1.21
CA LEU A 26 2.56 -1.32 -2.49
C LEU A 26 3.91 -1.04 -3.16
N GLY A 27 4.48 0.16 -2.94
CA GLY A 27 5.84 0.52 -3.35
C GLY A 27 6.96 -0.25 -2.62
N MET A 28 6.61 -1.12 -1.65
CA MET A 28 7.57 -1.90 -0.85
C MET A 28 8.61 -0.98 -0.18
N GLY A 29 9.89 -1.35 -0.23
CA GLY A 29 10.99 -0.53 0.29
C GLY A 29 11.44 0.61 -0.63
N GLY A 30 10.67 0.94 -1.67
CA GLY A 30 11.04 1.91 -2.71
C GLY A 30 11.85 1.30 -3.86
N PRO A 31 11.96 2.03 -4.98
CA PRO A 31 12.49 1.51 -6.25
C PRO A 31 13.94 1.00 -6.13
N GLU A 32 14.79 1.68 -5.36
CA GLU A 32 16.18 1.26 -5.14
C GLU A 32 16.27 -0.11 -4.47
N ARG A 33 15.46 -0.36 -3.43
CA ARG A 33 15.47 -1.64 -2.72
C ARG A 33 14.88 -2.76 -3.57
N VAL A 34 13.87 -2.45 -4.40
CA VAL A 34 13.28 -3.38 -5.37
C VAL A 34 14.32 -3.81 -6.38
N GLU A 35 15.03 -2.85 -6.97
CA GLU A 35 16.07 -3.14 -7.96
C GLU A 35 17.23 -3.91 -7.34
N ARG A 36 17.61 -3.60 -6.10
CA ARG A 36 18.59 -4.41 -5.36
C ARG A 36 18.16 -5.88 -5.19
N GLN A 37 16.88 -6.17 -4.98
CA GLN A 37 16.43 -7.58 -4.92
C GLN A 37 16.56 -8.24 -6.29
N ARG A 38 16.14 -7.55 -7.35
CA ARG A 38 16.23 -8.05 -8.73
C ARG A 38 17.67 -8.31 -9.15
N SER A 39 18.61 -7.42 -8.84
CA SER A 39 20.04 -7.59 -9.15
C SER A 39 20.68 -8.77 -8.44
N LEU A 40 20.11 -9.21 -7.31
CA LEU A 40 20.48 -10.43 -6.61
C LEU A 40 19.81 -11.69 -7.18
N GLY A 41 19.11 -11.60 -8.32
CA GLY A 41 18.34 -12.68 -8.92
C GLY A 41 17.08 -13.05 -8.14
N LYS A 42 16.62 -12.19 -7.21
CA LYS A 42 15.44 -12.43 -6.39
C LYS A 42 14.23 -11.71 -6.97
N LEU A 43 13.06 -12.33 -6.82
CA LEU A 43 11.79 -11.69 -7.10
C LEU A 43 11.33 -10.88 -5.86
N PRO A 44 11.02 -9.58 -6.03
CA PRO A 44 10.28 -8.81 -5.04
C PRO A 44 9.00 -9.52 -4.58
N VAL A 45 8.54 -9.25 -3.35
CA VAL A 45 7.41 -10.00 -2.76
C VAL A 45 6.13 -9.90 -3.59
N ARG A 46 5.84 -8.73 -4.18
CA ARG A 46 4.65 -8.54 -5.02
C ARG A 46 4.70 -9.40 -6.29
N GLU A 47 5.85 -9.45 -6.94
CA GLU A 47 6.07 -10.32 -8.11
C GLU A 47 6.00 -11.82 -7.75
N ARG A 48 6.43 -12.19 -6.54
CA ARG A 48 6.27 -13.58 -6.05
C ARG A 48 4.80 -13.93 -5.86
N LEU A 49 4.01 -13.03 -5.28
CA LEU A 49 2.58 -13.23 -5.09
C LEU A 49 1.85 -13.39 -6.42
N GLU A 50 2.09 -12.48 -7.38
CA GLU A 50 1.50 -12.54 -8.73
C GLU A 50 1.75 -13.87 -9.46
N ARG A 51 2.88 -14.53 -9.20
CA ARG A 51 3.20 -15.85 -9.78
C ARG A 51 2.66 -17.03 -9.00
N PHE A 52 2.39 -16.85 -7.71
CA PHE A 52 2.06 -17.94 -6.80
C PHE A 52 0.55 -18.12 -6.61
N VAL A 53 -0.21 -17.04 -6.65
CA VAL A 53 -1.66 -17.04 -6.39
C VAL A 53 -2.46 -16.90 -7.68
N ASP A 54 -3.64 -17.48 -7.71
CA ASP A 54 -4.56 -17.28 -8.83
C ASP A 54 -4.99 -15.81 -8.92
N PRO A 55 -5.01 -15.20 -10.11
CA PRO A 55 -5.41 -13.81 -10.27
C PRO A 55 -6.77 -13.51 -9.64
N GLY A 56 -6.84 -12.43 -8.85
CA GLY A 56 -8.07 -11.99 -8.19
C GLY A 56 -8.44 -12.76 -6.91
N THR A 57 -7.64 -13.73 -6.47
CA THR A 57 -7.94 -14.51 -5.25
C THR A 57 -7.22 -14.01 -3.99
N PHE A 58 -6.16 -13.21 -4.15
CA PHE A 58 -5.35 -12.76 -3.03
C PHE A 58 -6.04 -11.69 -2.19
N VAL A 59 -6.13 -11.92 -0.88
CA VAL A 59 -6.63 -10.98 0.12
C VAL A 59 -5.50 -10.68 1.11
N GLU A 60 -5.13 -9.40 1.22
CA GLU A 60 -4.01 -8.96 2.05
C GLU A 60 -4.47 -8.53 3.45
N TYR A 61 -3.80 -9.04 4.47
CA TYR A 61 -3.96 -8.62 5.87
C TYR A 61 -2.71 -7.89 6.34
N GLY A 62 -2.90 -6.81 7.12
CA GLY A 62 -1.78 -6.07 7.70
C GLY A 62 -0.99 -5.20 6.71
N GLN A 63 -1.59 -4.78 5.59
CA GLN A 63 -0.90 -3.98 4.56
C GLN A 63 -0.29 -2.67 5.10
N LEU A 64 -0.84 -2.11 6.19
CA LEU A 64 -0.41 -0.85 6.79
C LEU A 64 0.33 -1.02 8.12
N ALA A 65 0.72 -2.25 8.47
CA ALA A 65 1.46 -2.56 9.69
C ALA A 65 2.93 -2.11 9.63
#